data_AF-A0A6L8I771-F1
#
_entry.id   AF-A0A6L8I771-F1
#
_cell.length_a   1.000
_cell.length_b   1.000
_cell.length_c   1.000
_cell.angle_alpha   90.00
_cell.angle_beta   90.00
_cell.angle_gamma   90.00
#
_symmetry.space_group_name_H-M   'P 1'
#
loop_
_entity.id
_entity.type
_entity.pdbx_description
1 polymer ?
#
loop_
_entity_poly.entity_id
_entity_poly.type
_entity_poly.pdbx_seq_one_letter_code
_entity_poly.pdbx_strand_id
1 'polypeptide(L)'
;MLKRTLTAAFLLFASDAGLASADDDRQIRLSVPAVLSESGLMKYMLPRFTLKTQVRVELVSPGEPADVALGDAGTPVFVGMCQTWSIEVLAPGNKGASRFASWIADTTGQSAITGFKVDGNQPFALPVEEEEIDAGQFYDGDRLRGRQVSRTHCGRCHVTARGDESLGIGSTPSFFALRSFEDWDVRFSIFY
;
A
#
# COMPACT_ATOMS: atom_id res chain seq x y z
N MET A 1 -61.32 13.41 58.96
CA MET A 1 -60.31 12.40 58.56
C MET A 1 -60.14 12.45 57.04
N LEU A 2 -59.17 13.22 56.54
CA LEU A 2 -58.86 13.32 55.11
C LEU A 2 -57.50 12.64 54.90
N LYS A 3 -57.50 11.42 54.34
CA LYS A 3 -56.26 10.67 54.07
C LYS A 3 -55.66 11.16 52.75
N ARG A 4 -54.48 11.76 52.87
CA ARG A 4 -53.53 12.06 51.79
C ARG A 4 -53.07 10.75 51.15
N THR A 5 -53.14 10.65 49.82
CA THR A 5 -52.43 9.63 49.05
C THR A 5 -51.53 10.33 48.05
N LEU A 6 -50.23 10.34 48.34
CA LEU A 6 -49.17 10.69 47.38
C LEU A 6 -49.07 9.55 46.36
N THR A 7 -49.18 9.89 45.07
CA THR A 7 -48.86 8.98 43.98
C THR A 7 -47.44 9.31 43.52
N ALA A 8 -46.49 8.44 43.83
CA ALA A 8 -45.12 8.52 43.34
C ALA A 8 -45.07 7.94 41.91
N ALA A 9 -44.78 8.77 40.92
CA ALA A 9 -44.51 8.35 39.56
C ALA A 9 -43.04 7.94 39.44
N PHE A 10 -42.78 6.64 39.30
CA PHE A 10 -41.44 6.08 39.06
C PHE A 10 -41.20 6.05 37.55
N LEU A 11 -40.49 7.07 37.04
CA LEU A 11 -40.02 7.10 35.65
C LEU A 11 -38.80 6.16 35.53
N LEU A 12 -39.05 4.96 35.02
CA LEU A 12 -38.01 4.03 34.56
C LEU A 12 -37.41 4.59 33.27
N PHE A 13 -36.26 5.25 33.38
CA PHE A 13 -35.35 5.45 32.25
C PHE A 13 -34.71 4.09 31.93
N ALA A 14 -35.24 3.41 30.91
CA ALA A 14 -34.53 2.31 30.28
C ALA A 14 -33.41 2.89 29.41
N SER A 15 -32.17 2.81 29.91
CA SER A 15 -30.99 3.06 29.10
C SER A 15 -30.80 1.87 28.15
N ASP A 16 -31.18 2.05 26.88
CA ASP A 16 -30.73 1.18 25.78
C ASP A 16 -29.23 1.39 25.54
N ALA A 17 -28.41 0.82 26.43
CA ALA A 17 -27.03 0.54 26.10
C ALA A 17 -27.04 -0.62 25.12
N GLY A 18 -27.02 -0.28 23.82
CA GLY A 18 -26.99 -1.23 22.72
C GLY A 18 -25.92 -2.30 22.93
N LEU A 19 -26.36 -3.52 23.22
CA LEU A 19 -25.59 -4.71 22.92
C LEU A 19 -25.45 -4.75 21.40
N ALA A 20 -24.37 -4.18 20.87
CA ALA A 20 -23.96 -4.46 19.50
C ALA A 20 -23.86 -5.99 19.38
N SER A 21 -24.84 -6.59 18.70
CA SER A 21 -24.97 -8.03 18.60
C SER A 21 -23.73 -8.57 17.91
N ALA A 22 -23.15 -9.65 18.42
CA ALA A 22 -22.04 -10.35 17.78
C ALA A 22 -22.36 -10.85 16.35
N ASP A 23 -23.64 -10.78 15.95
CA ASP A 23 -24.13 -11.07 14.61
C ASP A 23 -23.84 -9.94 13.60
N ASP A 24 -23.79 -8.68 14.05
CA ASP A 24 -23.56 -7.50 13.19
C ASP A 24 -22.12 -7.49 12.62
N ASP A 25 -21.17 -7.98 13.41
CA ASP A 25 -19.75 -8.15 13.00
C ASP A 25 -19.53 -9.29 11.99
N ARG A 26 -20.55 -10.09 11.67
CA ARG A 26 -20.47 -11.26 10.76
C ARG A 26 -21.13 -11.02 9.41
N GLN A 27 -21.62 -9.82 9.16
CA GLN A 27 -22.10 -9.40 7.85
C GLN A 27 -21.51 -8.03 7.50
N ILE A 28 -21.13 -7.87 6.24
CA ILE A 28 -20.68 -6.59 5.70
C ILE A 28 -21.35 -6.32 4.36
N ARG A 29 -21.59 -5.05 4.08
CA ARG A 29 -21.94 -4.53 2.76
C ARG A 29 -20.70 -3.98 2.09
N LEU A 30 -20.38 -4.52 0.92
CA LEU A 30 -19.24 -4.14 0.11
C LEU A 30 -19.74 -3.38 -1.13
N SER A 31 -19.45 -2.08 -1.18
CA SER A 31 -19.68 -1.26 -2.36
C SER A 31 -18.67 -1.61 -3.45
N VAL A 32 -19.17 -2.02 -4.62
CA VAL A 32 -18.33 -2.42 -5.76
C VAL A 32 -18.86 -1.78 -7.04
N PRO A 33 -18.01 -1.05 -7.81
CA PRO A 33 -18.38 -0.52 -9.11
C PRO A 33 -18.83 -1.61 -10.09
N ALA A 34 -19.81 -1.29 -10.94
CA ALA A 34 -20.43 -2.25 -11.85
C ALA A 34 -19.40 -3.00 -12.71
N VAL A 35 -18.41 -2.28 -13.25
CA VAL A 35 -17.30 -2.83 -14.04
C VAL A 35 -16.55 -3.96 -13.31
N LEU A 36 -16.31 -3.80 -12.01
CA LEU A 36 -15.63 -4.79 -11.19
C LEU A 36 -16.57 -5.92 -10.74
N SER A 37 -17.83 -5.62 -10.46
CA SER A 37 -18.86 -6.62 -10.13
C SER A 37 -19.13 -7.57 -11.31
N GLU A 38 -19.22 -7.03 -12.53
CA GLU A 38 -19.47 -7.75 -13.77
C GLU A 38 -18.26 -8.55 -14.25
N SER A 39 -17.04 -8.18 -13.83
CA SER A 39 -15.81 -8.93 -14.15
C SER A 39 -15.83 -10.38 -13.66
N GLY A 40 -16.68 -10.71 -12.68
CA GLY A 40 -16.72 -12.02 -12.04
C GLY A 40 -15.70 -12.20 -10.90
N LEU A 41 -14.80 -11.23 -10.68
CA LEU A 41 -13.78 -11.28 -9.63
C LEU A 41 -14.42 -11.45 -8.24
N MET A 42 -15.46 -10.68 -7.92
CA MET A 42 -16.16 -10.76 -6.63
C MET A 42 -16.77 -12.16 -6.41
N LYS A 43 -17.44 -12.71 -7.43
CA LYS A 43 -18.01 -14.07 -7.39
C LYS A 43 -16.94 -15.13 -7.15
N TYR A 44 -15.73 -14.90 -7.64
CA TYR A 44 -14.60 -15.81 -7.45
C TYR A 44 -13.97 -15.70 -6.05
N MET A 45 -13.70 -14.50 -5.55
CA MET A 45 -12.92 -14.32 -4.33
C MET A 45 -13.75 -14.37 -3.04
N LEU A 46 -14.98 -13.85 -3.05
CA LEU A 46 -15.79 -13.72 -1.84
C LEU A 46 -16.11 -15.06 -1.15
N PRO A 47 -16.39 -16.16 -1.88
CA PRO A 47 -16.57 -17.47 -1.24
C PRO A 47 -15.36 -17.92 -0.43
N ARG A 48 -14.13 -17.59 -0.86
CA ARG A 48 -12.89 -17.96 -0.17
C ARG A 48 -12.73 -17.16 1.12
N PHE A 49 -13.04 -15.86 1.06
CA PHE A 49 -13.09 -15.01 2.24
C PHE A 49 -14.11 -15.55 3.25
N THR A 50 -15.37 -15.69 2.84
CA THR A 50 -16.46 -16.13 3.74
C THR A 50 -16.19 -17.51 4.36
N LEU A 51 -15.62 -18.45 3.61
CA LEU A 51 -15.26 -19.76 4.15
C LEU A 51 -14.24 -19.66 5.29
N LYS A 52 -13.18 -18.88 5.11
CA LYS A 52 -12.09 -18.73 6.09
C LYS A 52 -12.48 -17.88 7.29
N THR A 53 -13.31 -16.86 7.08
CA THR A 53 -13.58 -15.82 8.09
C THR A 53 -14.96 -15.93 8.73
N GLN A 54 -15.87 -16.70 8.14
CA GLN A 54 -17.29 -16.78 8.49
C GLN A 54 -18.03 -15.44 8.42
N VAL A 55 -17.47 -14.44 7.72
CA VAL A 55 -18.10 -13.14 7.46
C VAL A 55 -18.82 -13.20 6.12
N ARG A 56 -20.11 -12.90 6.11
CA ARG A 56 -20.94 -12.80 4.91
C ARG A 56 -20.76 -11.44 4.26
N VAL A 57 -20.73 -11.43 2.93
CA VAL A 57 -20.57 -10.21 2.15
C VAL A 57 -21.80 -10.02 1.28
N GLU A 58 -22.46 -8.88 1.42
CA GLU A 58 -23.51 -8.39 0.55
C GLU A 58 -22.91 -7.34 -0.40
N LEU A 59 -23.10 -7.51 -1.71
CA LEU A 59 -22.64 -6.52 -2.68
C LEU A 59 -23.70 -5.43 -2.83
N VAL A 60 -23.27 -4.17 -2.76
CA VAL A 60 -24.11 -2.99 -2.93
C VAL A 60 -23.53 -2.07 -4.01
N SER A 61 -24.39 -1.22 -4.59
CA SER A 61 -23.96 -0.28 -5.62
C SER A 61 -23.25 0.93 -5.02
N PRO A 62 -22.34 1.60 -5.76
CA PRO A 62 -21.77 2.86 -5.31
C PRO A 62 -22.84 3.89 -4.93
N GLY A 63 -22.69 4.52 -3.77
CA GLY A 63 -23.65 5.50 -3.23
C GLY A 63 -24.70 4.91 -2.28
N GLU A 64 -24.83 3.59 -2.21
CA GLU A 64 -25.63 2.92 -1.18
C GLU A 64 -24.84 2.80 0.13
N PRO A 65 -25.50 2.69 1.30
CA PRO A 65 -24.81 2.49 2.56
C PRO A 65 -23.97 1.21 2.55
N ALA A 66 -22.67 1.34 2.79
CA ALA A 66 -21.69 0.26 2.75
C ALA A 66 -20.72 0.33 3.95
N ASP A 67 -20.17 -0.81 4.32
CA ASP A 67 -19.18 -0.93 5.40
C ASP A 67 -17.74 -0.87 4.86
N VAL A 68 -17.57 -1.29 3.60
CA VAL A 68 -16.33 -1.26 2.84
C VAL A 68 -16.65 -0.83 1.40
N ALA A 69 -15.74 -0.10 0.75
CA ALA A 69 -15.81 0.19 -0.67
C ALA A 69 -14.55 -0.26 -1.40
N LEU A 70 -14.72 -0.76 -2.63
CA LEU A 70 -13.65 -0.90 -3.62
C LEU A 70 -13.81 0.22 -4.65
N GLY A 71 -12.74 0.94 -4.96
CA GLY A 71 -12.79 2.09 -5.86
C GLY A 71 -11.41 2.64 -6.19
N ASP A 72 -11.32 3.95 -6.36
CA ASP A 72 -10.07 4.70 -6.57
C ASP A 72 -9.52 5.32 -5.26
N ALA A 73 -10.34 5.39 -4.21
CA ALA A 73 -9.97 5.90 -2.90
C ALA A 73 -9.55 4.81 -1.91
N GLY A 74 -8.64 5.16 -0.99
CA GLY A 74 -8.16 4.29 0.07
C GLY A 74 -6.83 3.60 -0.23
N THR A 75 -6.64 2.40 0.33
CA THR A 75 -5.38 1.65 0.21
C THR A 75 -5.37 0.80 -1.06
N PRO A 76 -4.36 0.92 -1.95
CA PRO A 76 -4.24 0.08 -3.15
C PRO A 76 -4.19 -1.42 -2.81
N VAL A 77 -4.98 -2.23 -3.51
CA VAL A 77 -5.06 -3.70 -3.28
C VAL A 77 -4.82 -4.53 -4.53
N PHE A 78 -5.13 -4.02 -5.72
CA PHE A 78 -4.80 -4.66 -7.00
C PHE A 78 -4.91 -3.68 -8.17
N VAL A 79 -4.36 -4.07 -9.31
CA VAL A 79 -4.47 -3.36 -10.58
C VAL A 79 -5.20 -4.21 -11.60
N GLY A 80 -5.94 -3.57 -12.49
CA GLY A 80 -6.67 -4.23 -13.58
C GLY A 80 -7.72 -3.31 -14.16
N MET A 81 -8.21 -3.64 -15.36
CA MET A 81 -9.22 -2.83 -16.05
C MET A 81 -8.76 -1.37 -16.26
N CYS A 82 -7.47 -1.17 -16.52
CA CYS A 82 -6.81 0.13 -16.71
C CYS A 82 -6.82 1.07 -15.49
N GLN A 83 -6.99 0.55 -14.28
CA GLN A 83 -6.87 1.33 -13.06
C GLN A 83 -6.24 0.56 -11.89
N THR A 84 -5.82 1.31 -10.88
CA THR A 84 -5.56 0.77 -9.54
C THR A 84 -6.87 0.75 -8.77
N TRP A 85 -7.15 -0.39 -8.15
CA TRP A 85 -8.28 -0.59 -7.26
C TRP A 85 -7.80 -0.49 -5.82
N SER A 86 -8.43 0.39 -5.07
CA SER A 86 -8.17 0.67 -3.68
C SER A 86 -9.34 0.21 -2.82
N ILE A 87 -9.06 -0.11 -1.56
CA ILE A 87 -10.05 -0.45 -0.56
C ILE A 87 -10.14 0.65 0.50
N GLU A 88 -11.37 1.00 0.86
CA GLU A 88 -11.68 1.94 1.92
C GLU A 88 -12.62 1.29 2.94
N VAL A 89 -12.31 1.41 4.22
CA VAL A 89 -13.17 0.94 5.33
C VAL A 89 -14.04 2.11 5.78
N LEU A 90 -15.34 2.05 5.46
CA LEU A 90 -16.32 3.10 5.74
C LEU A 90 -16.94 2.98 7.14
N ALA A 91 -17.04 1.74 7.66
CA ALA A 91 -17.55 1.44 8.99
C ALA A 91 -16.47 0.78 9.87
N PRO A 92 -15.49 1.54 10.40
CA PRO A 92 -14.37 0.98 11.19
C PRO A 92 -14.82 0.28 12.48
N GLY A 93 -16.03 0.55 12.98
CA GLY A 93 -16.63 -0.16 14.12
C GLY A 93 -17.06 -1.59 13.82
N ASN A 94 -17.29 -1.94 12.54
CA ASN A 94 -17.64 -3.31 12.13
C ASN A 94 -16.36 -4.15 11.97
N LYS A 95 -16.20 -5.18 12.80
CA LYS A 95 -14.98 -6.03 12.76
C LYS A 95 -14.88 -6.84 11.47
N GLY A 96 -16.01 -7.17 10.84
CA GLY A 96 -16.05 -7.83 9.54
C GLY A 96 -15.41 -6.97 8.44
N ALA A 97 -15.65 -5.66 8.48
CA ALA A 97 -15.12 -4.70 7.50
C ALA A 97 -13.59 -4.63 7.59
N SER A 98 -13.07 -4.46 8.81
CA SER A 98 -11.63 -4.49 9.07
C SER A 98 -10.99 -5.82 8.69
N ARG A 99 -11.70 -6.94 8.93
CA ARG A 99 -11.21 -8.28 8.56
C ARG A 99 -11.16 -8.47 7.04
N PHE A 100 -12.13 -7.95 6.29
CA PHE A 100 -12.09 -8.00 4.83
C PHE A 100 -10.93 -7.16 4.27
N ALA A 101 -10.74 -5.95 4.79
CA ALA A 101 -9.61 -5.10 4.40
C ALA A 101 -8.25 -5.74 4.69
N SER A 102 -8.09 -6.35 5.87
CA SER A 102 -6.87 -7.09 6.20
C SER A 102 -6.68 -8.32 5.30
N TRP A 103 -7.76 -9.06 5.01
CA TRP A 103 -7.67 -10.28 4.21
C TRP A 103 -7.33 -9.99 2.75
N ILE A 104 -7.92 -8.98 2.13
CA ILE A 104 -7.69 -8.69 0.70
C ILE A 104 -6.23 -8.26 0.45
N ALA A 105 -5.61 -7.61 1.44
CA ALA A 105 -4.23 -7.17 1.40
C ALA A 105 -3.23 -8.27 1.82
N ASP A 106 -3.67 -9.37 2.42
CA ASP A 106 -2.81 -10.49 2.81
C ASP A 106 -2.49 -11.43 1.64
N THR A 107 -1.54 -12.35 1.85
CA THR A 107 -1.11 -13.31 0.82
C THR A 107 -2.24 -14.22 0.30
N THR A 108 -3.25 -14.53 1.13
CA THR A 108 -4.42 -15.32 0.74
C THR A 108 -5.33 -14.51 -0.19
N GLY A 109 -5.64 -13.26 0.16
CA GLY A 109 -6.43 -12.35 -0.68
C GLY A 109 -5.72 -12.05 -2.00
N GLN A 110 -4.44 -11.70 -1.94
CA GLN A 110 -3.58 -11.47 -3.10
C GLN A 110 -3.52 -12.69 -4.03
N SER A 111 -3.41 -13.90 -3.48
CA SER A 111 -3.46 -15.15 -4.27
C SER A 111 -4.84 -15.38 -4.90
N ALA A 112 -5.93 -14.99 -4.23
CA ALA A 112 -7.26 -15.09 -4.80
C ALA A 112 -7.46 -14.09 -5.95
N ILE A 113 -6.89 -12.89 -5.86
CA ILE A 113 -6.93 -11.89 -6.93
C ILE A 113 -6.13 -12.38 -8.15
N THR A 114 -4.86 -12.69 -7.94
CA THR A 114 -3.94 -13.12 -9.01
C THR A 114 -4.29 -14.49 -9.59
N GLY A 115 -4.96 -15.34 -8.82
CA GLY A 115 -5.45 -16.63 -9.30
C GLY A 115 -6.72 -16.57 -10.16
N PHE A 116 -7.38 -15.41 -10.26
CA PHE A 116 -8.58 -15.25 -11.09
C PHE A 116 -8.22 -15.23 -12.58
N LYS A 117 -8.94 -16.02 -13.39
CA LYS A 117 -8.73 -16.13 -14.84
C LYS A 117 -10.02 -16.03 -15.62
N VAL A 118 -9.96 -15.35 -16.77
CA VAL A 118 -11.02 -15.27 -17.79
C VAL A 118 -10.42 -15.70 -19.11
N ASP A 119 -10.99 -16.74 -19.73
CA ASP A 119 -10.50 -17.33 -20.99
C ASP A 119 -9.00 -17.68 -20.95
N GLY A 120 -8.50 -18.08 -19.78
CA GLY A 120 -7.09 -18.42 -19.55
C GLY A 120 -6.18 -17.24 -19.22
N ASN A 121 -6.63 -16.00 -19.41
CA ASN A 121 -5.89 -14.78 -19.10
C ASN A 121 -6.11 -14.36 -17.64
N GLN A 122 -5.10 -13.74 -17.03
CA GLN A 122 -5.17 -13.17 -15.69
C GLN A 122 -5.38 -11.65 -15.78
N PRO A 123 -6.61 -11.13 -15.57
CA PRO A 123 -6.92 -9.72 -15.80
C PRO A 123 -6.53 -8.79 -14.63
N PHE A 124 -6.16 -9.35 -13.48
CA PHE A 124 -5.77 -8.58 -12.29
C PHE A 124 -4.38 -8.97 -11.78
N ALA A 125 -3.63 -7.99 -11.28
CA ALA A 125 -2.31 -8.17 -10.68
C ALA A 125 -2.22 -7.38 -9.37
N LEU A 126 -1.16 -7.63 -8.59
CA LEU A 126 -0.89 -6.83 -7.39
C LEU A 126 -0.39 -5.43 -7.78
N PRO A 127 -0.64 -4.41 -6.95
CA PRO A 127 -0.02 -3.11 -7.15
C PRO A 127 1.49 -3.30 -7.12
N VAL A 128 2.18 -2.76 -8.13
CA VAL A 128 3.64 -2.67 -8.09
C VAL A 128 3.94 -1.54 -7.12
N GLU A 129 4.59 -1.86 -6.00
CA GLU A 129 5.22 -0.83 -5.18
C GLU A 129 6.30 -0.22 -6.06
N GLU A 130 6.11 1.03 -6.47
CA GLU A 130 7.14 1.78 -7.18
C GLU A 130 8.31 1.89 -6.20
N GLU A 131 9.29 1.01 -6.33
CA GLU A 131 10.61 1.25 -5.78
C GLU A 131 11.02 2.61 -6.33
N GLU A 132 11.08 3.59 -5.45
CA GLU A 132 11.65 4.89 -5.74
C GLU A 132 13.07 4.61 -6.21
N ILE A 133 13.23 4.56 -7.53
CA ILE A 133 14.54 4.50 -8.16
C ILE A 133 15.18 5.80 -7.68
N ASP A 134 16.12 5.70 -6.73
CA ASP A 134 16.98 6.81 -6.39
C ASP A 134 17.62 7.23 -7.71
N ALA A 135 17.05 8.29 -8.29
CA ALA A 135 17.60 8.96 -9.43
C ALA A 135 18.83 9.69 -8.89
N GLY A 136 19.88 8.90 -8.62
CA GLY A 136 21.08 9.36 -7.97
C GLY A 136 21.52 10.68 -8.57
N GLN A 137 22.01 11.57 -7.72
CA GLN A 137 22.19 12.99 -8.03
C GLN A 137 22.72 13.24 -9.45
N PHE A 138 21.93 13.96 -10.26
CA PHE A 138 22.33 14.32 -11.62
C PHE A 138 23.33 15.48 -11.58
N TYR A 139 24.56 15.22 -12.03
CA TYR A 139 25.61 16.23 -12.16
C TYR A 139 25.66 16.74 -13.62
N ASP A 140 25.34 18.02 -13.83
CA ASP A 140 25.31 18.69 -15.15
C ASP A 140 26.69 19.19 -15.63
N GLY A 141 27.76 18.91 -14.87
CA GLY A 141 29.10 19.41 -15.12
C GLY A 141 29.77 18.88 -16.42
N ASP A 142 30.72 19.65 -16.94
CA ASP A 142 31.55 19.26 -18.08
C ASP A 142 32.46 18.08 -17.72
N ARG A 143 32.19 16.91 -18.35
CA ARG A 143 32.92 15.67 -18.11
C ARG A 143 34.40 15.74 -18.50
N LEU A 144 34.75 16.48 -19.54
CA LEU A 144 36.14 16.65 -19.97
C LEU A 144 36.88 17.53 -18.97
N ARG A 145 36.25 18.63 -18.54
CA ARG A 145 36.82 19.50 -17.51
C ARG A 145 36.96 18.78 -16.17
N GLY A 146 35.93 18.04 -15.75
CA GLY A 146 35.96 17.22 -14.54
C GLY A 146 37.12 16.21 -14.55
N ARG A 147 37.29 15.48 -15.66
CA ARG A 147 38.44 14.58 -15.84
C ARG A 147 39.78 15.30 -15.67
N GLN A 148 39.93 16.48 -16.26
CA GLN A 148 41.18 17.25 -16.18
C GLN A 148 41.47 17.68 -14.73
N VAL A 149 40.46 18.22 -14.03
CA VAL A 149 40.55 18.65 -12.63
C VAL A 149 40.93 17.47 -11.73
N SER A 150 40.24 16.33 -11.85
CA SER A 150 40.54 15.13 -11.06
C SER A 150 41.95 14.61 -11.32
N ARG A 151 42.42 14.57 -12.58
CA ARG A 151 43.80 14.17 -12.90
C ARG A 151 44.81 15.10 -12.24
N THR A 152 44.62 16.42 -12.34
CA THR A 152 45.55 17.41 -11.82
C THR A 152 45.63 17.39 -10.30
N HIS A 153 44.49 17.32 -9.60
CA HIS A 153 44.45 17.50 -8.15
C HIS A 153 44.48 16.18 -7.37
N CYS A 154 43.95 15.10 -7.93
CA CYS A 154 43.80 13.82 -7.22
C CYS A 154 44.68 12.70 -7.82
N GLY A 155 45.13 12.85 -9.08
CA GLY A 155 45.85 11.82 -9.83
C GLY A 155 47.19 11.39 -9.24
N ARG A 156 47.80 12.19 -8.36
CA ARG A 156 49.04 11.79 -7.68
C ARG A 156 48.83 10.62 -6.72
N CYS A 157 47.65 10.51 -6.13
CA CYS A 157 47.32 9.48 -5.14
C CYS A 157 46.29 8.49 -5.68
N HIS A 158 45.29 8.94 -6.44
CA HIS A 158 44.22 8.07 -6.93
C HIS A 158 44.36 7.76 -8.42
N VAL A 159 43.99 6.54 -8.81
CA VAL A 159 43.63 6.25 -10.21
C VAL A 159 42.26 6.89 -10.46
N THR A 160 42.25 8.03 -11.17
CA THR A 160 41.04 8.86 -11.38
C THR A 160 40.31 8.54 -12.68
N ALA A 161 40.98 7.94 -13.67
CA ALA A 161 40.40 7.55 -14.95
C ALA A 161 41.01 6.22 -15.45
N ARG A 162 40.30 5.55 -16.36
CA ARG A 162 40.84 4.41 -17.11
C ARG A 162 41.87 4.92 -18.12
N GLY A 163 42.97 4.20 -18.29
CA GLY A 163 44.14 4.62 -19.07
C GLY A 163 45.21 5.37 -18.25
N ASP A 164 44.91 5.70 -16.98
CA ASP A 164 45.83 6.36 -16.04
C ASP A 164 46.30 5.39 -14.95
N GLU A 165 46.37 4.09 -15.24
CA GLU A 165 46.74 3.05 -14.26
C GLU A 165 48.20 3.19 -13.78
N SER A 166 49.03 3.95 -14.51
CA SER A 166 50.37 4.34 -14.07
C SER A 166 50.40 5.47 -13.04
N LEU A 167 49.26 6.09 -12.75
CA LEU A 167 49.08 7.12 -11.73
C LEU A 167 48.55 6.51 -10.41
N GLY A 168 48.68 7.27 -9.32
CA GLY A 168 48.19 6.89 -8.01
C GLY A 168 49.16 6.04 -7.17
N ILE A 169 48.75 5.76 -5.93
CA ILE A 169 49.50 4.98 -4.94
C ILE A 169 48.64 3.77 -4.57
N GLY A 170 49.26 2.58 -4.50
CA GLY A 170 48.53 1.33 -4.25
C GLY A 170 47.79 1.25 -2.91
N SER A 171 48.10 2.13 -1.95
CA SER A 171 47.43 2.20 -0.64
C SER A 171 46.16 3.06 -0.63
N THR A 172 45.83 3.74 -1.73
CA THR A 172 44.64 4.61 -1.83
C THR A 172 43.65 4.07 -2.85
N PRO A 173 42.34 4.00 -2.52
CA PRO A 173 41.33 3.42 -3.41
C PRO A 173 41.18 4.22 -4.70
N SER A 174 40.95 3.54 -5.82
CA SER A 174 40.68 4.22 -7.10
C SER A 174 39.32 4.94 -7.08
N PHE A 175 39.11 5.90 -7.98
CA PHE A 175 37.79 6.54 -8.13
C PHE A 175 36.67 5.56 -8.51
N PHE A 176 37.02 4.41 -9.09
CA PHE A 176 36.07 3.35 -9.41
C PHE A 176 35.62 2.60 -8.15
N ALA A 177 36.57 2.34 -7.25
CA ALA A 177 36.28 1.74 -5.95
C ALA A 177 35.54 2.72 -5.03
N LEU A 178 35.90 4.01 -5.05
CA LEU A 178 35.18 5.01 -4.25
C LEU A 178 33.72 5.19 -4.70
N ARG A 179 33.42 5.04 -5.98
CA ARG A 179 32.07 5.15 -6.56
C ARG A 179 31.16 3.94 -6.31
N SER A 180 31.66 2.89 -5.65
CA SER A 180 30.80 1.78 -5.21
C SER A 180 30.22 2.00 -3.80
N PHE A 181 30.61 3.07 -3.10
CA PHE A 181 30.01 3.43 -1.82
C PHE A 181 28.69 4.18 -2.04
N GLU A 182 27.73 3.99 -1.14
CA GLU A 182 26.41 4.62 -1.20
C GLU A 182 26.49 6.15 -1.15
N ASP A 183 27.43 6.70 -0.36
CA ASP A 183 27.65 8.13 -0.14
C ASP A 183 28.83 8.71 -0.96
N TRP A 184 29.18 8.06 -2.08
CA TRP A 184 30.35 8.44 -2.88
C TRP A 184 30.29 9.90 -3.34
N ASP A 185 29.10 10.39 -3.63
CA ASP A 185 28.81 11.70 -4.18
C ASP A 185 29.07 12.80 -3.15
N VAL A 186 28.60 12.60 -1.91
CA VAL A 186 28.90 13.45 -0.76
C VAL A 186 30.41 13.48 -0.52
N ARG A 187 31.08 12.32 -0.55
CA ARG A 187 32.55 12.23 -0.35
C ARG A 187 33.35 12.99 -1.40
N PHE A 188 32.85 13.13 -2.62
CA PHE A 188 33.52 13.91 -3.66
C PHE A 188 33.19 15.40 -3.55
N SER A 189 31.99 15.74 -3.09
CA SER A 189 31.55 17.12 -2.93
C SER A 189 32.31 17.91 -1.86
N ILE A 190 32.97 17.25 -0.89
CA ILE A 190 33.73 17.94 0.18
C ILE A 190 35.01 18.62 -0.32
N PHE A 191 35.45 18.31 -1.55
CA PHE A 191 36.65 18.87 -2.16
C PHE A 191 36.28 20.03 -3.11
N TYR A 192 35.80 21.14 -2.56
CA TYR A 192 35.58 22.41 -3.27
C TYR A 192 36.75 23.39 -3.10
#